data_AF-A0AAD4BB57-F1
#
_entry.id   AF-A0AAD4BB57-F1
#
_cell.length_a   1.000
_cell.length_b   1.000
_cell.length_c   1.000
_cell.angle_alpha   90.00
_cell.angle_beta   90.00
_cell.angle_gamma   90.00
#
_symmetry.space_group_name_H-M   'P 1'
#
loop_
_entity.id
_entity.type
_entity.pdbx_description
1 polymer ?
#
loop_
_entity_poly.entity_id
_entity_poly.type
_entity_poly.pdbx_seq_one_letter_code
_entity_poly.pdbx_strand_id
1 'polypeptide(L)'
;MRAPLAPRSVNDLRVDDDQILRAEIHTTKGKGTNGKERKRVTQQESTLEPAMDWFINADVRPGVGCRRKVVNIFFDNEAAESDHRSCNTLSPDGCPRCVVPTSDICCDIHSPDFFAPYSVVIPPQSKRPSRSRISGFTMSSDDLALVNALEDWREGTTISLHGEGFLCDLGPGLVMPTKVLDRIVTCAHAHKIKTVANLQKETSWSGAEHYGHQIVSLVLQHLPIPVIAPLFTSAPLPRSNGVAPSPLTTLAPKPTTRRQIRCSACHGEGHNARNRDCPSHPSRRPTDTHNKENAGQLALQ
;
A
#
# COMPACT_ATOMS: atom_id res chain seq x y z
N MET A 1 57.11 2.97 40.50
CA MET A 1 55.89 3.78 40.71
C MET A 1 55.19 3.96 39.37
N ARG A 2 54.12 3.20 39.11
CA ARG A 2 53.27 3.38 37.92
C ARG A 2 52.12 4.30 38.33
N ALA A 3 51.98 5.43 37.64
CA ALA A 3 50.87 6.37 37.84
C ALA A 3 49.55 5.71 37.41
N PRO A 4 48.42 5.99 38.10
CA PRO A 4 47.13 5.45 37.72
C PRO A 4 46.59 6.20 36.50
N LEU A 5 46.10 5.45 35.51
CA LEU A 5 45.39 5.98 34.35
C LEU A 5 44.04 6.56 34.81
N ALA A 6 43.78 7.82 34.44
CA ALA A 6 42.52 8.49 34.73
C ALA A 6 41.35 7.79 33.99
N PRO A 7 40.16 7.71 34.61
CA PRO A 7 38.98 7.15 33.96
C PRO A 7 38.56 8.06 32.80
N ARG A 8 38.33 7.46 31.62
CA ARG A 8 37.76 8.16 30.46
C ARG A 8 36.36 8.67 30.81
N SER A 9 36.11 9.94 30.48
CA SER A 9 34.85 10.62 30.74
C SER A 9 33.71 9.99 29.92
N VAL A 10 32.55 9.80 30.55
CA VAL A 10 31.31 9.28 29.93
C VAL A 10 30.84 10.15 28.74
N ASN A 11 31.34 11.38 28.64
CA ASN A 11 31.02 12.29 27.53
C ASN A 11 31.78 11.97 26.23
N ASP A 12 32.96 11.35 26.28
CA ASP A 12 33.74 11.05 25.07
C ASP A 12 33.10 9.93 24.22
N LEU A 13 32.36 9.00 24.85
CA LEU A 13 31.70 7.90 24.13
C LEU A 13 30.44 8.34 23.36
N ARG A 14 29.78 9.44 23.79
CA ARG A 14 28.53 9.92 23.17
C ARG A 14 28.74 10.61 21.83
N VAL A 15 29.92 11.17 21.61
CA VAL A 15 30.25 11.92 20.39
C VAL A 15 30.51 10.97 19.21
N ASP A 16 31.05 9.78 19.49
CA ASP A 16 31.34 8.77 18.47
C ASP A 16 30.04 8.17 17.88
N ASP A 17 29.04 7.89 18.72
CA ASP A 17 27.75 7.32 18.28
C ASP A 17 26.98 8.24 17.32
N ASP A 18 27.04 9.57 17.54
CA ASP A 18 26.33 10.55 16.69
C ASP A 18 26.99 10.71 15.32
N GLN A 19 28.32 10.61 15.27
CA GLN A 19 29.05 10.61 14.01
C GLN A 19 28.80 9.33 13.20
N ILE A 20 28.71 8.18 13.88
CA ILE A 20 28.34 6.90 13.22
C ILE A 20 26.93 7.00 12.65
N LEU A 21 25.97 7.50 13.43
CA LEU A 21 24.59 7.67 12.98
C LEU A 21 24.50 8.65 11.80
N ARG A 22 25.18 9.80 11.88
CA ARG A 22 25.30 10.76 10.78
C ARG A 22 25.89 10.09 9.53
N ALA A 23 27.00 9.37 9.67
CA ALA A 23 27.64 8.70 8.55
C ALA A 23 26.67 7.71 7.87
N GLU A 24 26.05 6.81 8.64
CA GLU A 24 25.11 5.80 8.12
C GLU A 24 23.88 6.43 7.43
N ILE A 25 23.29 7.45 8.03
CA ILE A 25 22.13 8.16 7.47
C ILE A 25 22.49 8.89 6.16
N HIS A 26 23.67 9.51 6.09
CA HIS A 26 24.06 10.31 4.93
C HIS A 26 24.70 9.47 3.82
N THR A 27 25.14 8.22 4.08
CA THR A 27 25.69 7.34 3.03
C THR A 27 24.63 6.92 1.99
N THR A 28 23.34 6.96 2.34
CA THR A 28 22.24 6.57 1.43
C THR A 28 21.71 7.70 0.56
N LYS A 29 21.87 8.97 0.97
CA LYS A 29 21.41 10.14 0.19
C LYS A 29 22.14 10.29 -1.16
N GLY A 30 23.31 9.66 -1.34
CA GLY A 30 24.13 9.77 -2.56
C GLY A 30 23.81 8.78 -3.70
N LYS A 31 22.97 7.76 -3.49
CA LYS A 31 22.65 6.76 -4.53
C LYS A 31 21.34 7.11 -5.26
N GLY A 32 21.31 8.27 -5.91
CA GLY A 32 20.33 8.55 -6.95
C GLY A 32 20.63 7.71 -8.19
N THR A 33 19.97 6.55 -8.33
CA THR A 33 20.11 5.70 -9.53
C THR A 33 19.43 6.36 -10.73
N ASN A 34 20.17 7.17 -11.48
CA ASN A 34 19.87 7.44 -12.88
C ASN A 34 20.29 6.21 -13.70
N GLY A 35 19.33 5.35 -14.02
CA GLY A 35 19.59 4.16 -14.84
C GLY A 35 18.35 3.31 -15.03
N LYS A 36 17.57 3.61 -16.08
CA LYS A 36 16.46 2.77 -16.55
C LYS A 36 17.02 1.45 -17.07
N GLU A 37 16.94 0.39 -16.26
CA GLU A 37 16.94 -0.97 -16.78
C GLU A 37 15.89 -1.80 -16.04
N ARG A 38 14.80 -2.16 -16.75
CA ARG A 38 13.69 -2.96 -16.22
C ARG A 38 14.14 -4.42 -16.03
N LYS A 39 14.89 -4.71 -14.97
CA LYS A 39 15.09 -6.08 -14.51
C LYS A 39 13.85 -6.56 -13.75
N ARG A 40 13.46 -7.82 -14.02
CA ARG A 40 12.39 -8.54 -13.31
C ARG A 40 12.64 -8.42 -11.80
N VAL A 41 11.65 -7.87 -11.09
CA VAL A 41 11.59 -7.78 -9.63
C VAL A 41 11.51 -9.21 -9.08
N THR A 42 12.69 -9.79 -8.84
CA THR A 42 12.88 -10.82 -7.81
C THR A 42 12.57 -10.11 -6.50
N GLN A 43 11.83 -10.74 -5.57
CA GLN A 43 11.50 -10.18 -4.26
C GLN A 43 12.76 -9.57 -3.64
N GLN A 44 12.91 -8.26 -3.79
CA GLN A 44 13.96 -7.51 -3.14
C GLN A 44 13.45 -7.40 -1.71
N GLU A 45 14.12 -8.10 -0.81
CA GLU A 45 13.92 -7.95 0.62
C GLU A 45 13.89 -6.45 0.90
N SER A 46 12.77 -5.95 1.42
CA SER A 46 12.55 -4.52 1.59
C SER A 46 13.44 -4.04 2.73
N THR A 47 14.71 -3.77 2.41
CA THR A 47 15.65 -3.16 3.34
C THR A 47 15.10 -1.78 3.68
N LEU A 48 14.72 -1.59 4.94
CA LEU A 48 14.32 -0.27 5.44
C LEU A 48 15.47 0.71 5.20
N GLU A 49 15.11 1.95 4.84
CA GLU A 49 16.10 3.03 4.79
C GLU A 49 16.74 3.16 6.18
N PRO A 50 18.08 3.29 6.29
CA PRO A 50 18.76 3.33 7.58
C PRO A 50 18.16 4.36 8.54
N ALA A 51 17.88 5.59 8.08
CA ALA A 51 17.27 6.62 8.92
C ALA A 51 15.91 6.19 9.51
N MET A 52 15.08 5.51 8.71
CA MET A 52 13.81 4.98 9.17
C MET A 52 13.99 3.82 10.15
N ASP A 53 14.96 2.95 9.91
CA ASP A 53 15.27 1.86 10.84
C ASP A 53 15.76 2.40 12.20
N TRP A 54 16.67 3.36 12.20
CA TRP A 54 17.14 4.05 13.40
C TRP A 54 16.01 4.76 14.13
N PHE A 55 15.07 5.37 13.41
CA PHE A 55 13.91 6.02 14.01
C PHE A 55 12.95 5.02 14.65
N ILE A 56 12.64 3.92 13.97
CA ILE A 56 11.71 2.86 14.44
C ILE A 56 12.30 2.13 15.65
N ASN A 57 13.58 1.81 15.60
CA ASN A 57 14.29 1.01 16.61
C ASN A 57 15.09 1.87 17.59
N ALA A 58 14.76 3.15 17.73
CA ALA A 58 15.51 4.11 18.55
C ALA A 58 15.65 3.70 20.03
N ASP A 59 14.72 2.89 20.54
CA ASP A 59 14.67 2.36 21.90
C ASP A 59 15.68 1.22 22.13
N VAL A 60 15.94 0.41 21.10
CA VAL A 60 16.85 -0.75 21.16
C VAL A 60 18.23 -0.46 20.56
N ARG A 61 18.37 0.61 19.80
CA ARG A 61 19.63 1.03 19.15
C ARG A 61 20.55 1.72 20.17
N PRO A 62 21.78 1.20 20.39
CA PRO A 62 22.76 1.84 21.25
C PRO A 62 23.05 3.29 20.81
N GLY A 63 23.28 4.19 21.76
CA GLY A 63 23.65 5.59 21.48
C GLY A 63 22.52 6.51 21.03
N VAL A 64 21.37 5.98 20.60
CA VAL A 64 20.23 6.80 20.15
C VAL A 64 19.26 7.09 21.27
N GLY A 65 18.58 6.07 21.80
CA GLY A 65 17.64 6.17 22.93
C GLY A 65 16.49 7.18 22.78
N CYS A 66 16.36 7.82 21.62
CA CYS A 66 15.54 9.01 21.42
C CYS A 66 15.16 9.15 19.94
N ARG A 67 13.86 9.09 19.64
CA ARG A 67 13.38 9.28 18.26
C ARG A 67 13.69 10.67 17.71
N ARG A 68 13.62 11.71 18.56
CA ARG A 68 13.89 13.11 18.16
C ARG A 68 15.34 13.32 17.76
N LYS A 69 16.27 12.59 18.38
CA LYS A 69 17.69 12.64 18.04
C LYS A 69 17.94 12.20 16.59
N VAL A 70 17.29 11.12 16.16
CA VAL A 70 17.37 10.63 14.77
C VAL A 70 16.87 11.68 13.78
N VAL A 71 15.74 12.33 14.08
CA VAL A 71 15.17 13.40 13.23
C VAL A 71 16.11 14.61 13.17
N ASN A 72 16.63 15.05 14.32
CA ASN A 72 17.57 16.17 14.39
C ASN A 72 18.84 15.91 13.58
N ILE A 73 19.37 14.69 13.65
CA ILE A 73 20.54 14.28 12.87
C ILE A 73 20.21 14.20 11.38
N PHE A 74 19.08 13.59 10.99
CA PHE A 74 18.72 13.39 9.59
C PHE A 74 18.55 14.71 8.80
N PHE A 75 17.97 15.72 9.44
CA PHE A 75 17.74 17.05 8.86
C PHE A 75 18.82 18.06 9.21
N ASP A 76 19.83 17.65 9.99
CA ASP A 76 20.89 18.51 10.50
C ASP A 76 20.35 19.77 11.23
N ASN A 77 19.33 19.57 12.06
CA ASN A 77 18.64 20.65 12.78
C ASN A 77 19.56 21.40 13.75
N GLU A 78 20.69 20.82 14.16
CA GLU A 78 21.69 21.51 14.99
C GLU A 78 22.48 22.56 14.20
N ALA A 79 22.72 22.32 12.90
CA ALA A 79 23.36 23.28 12.02
C ALA A 79 22.37 24.31 11.43
N ALA A 80 21.06 24.07 11.57
CA ALA A 80 20.04 24.99 11.09
C ALA A 80 19.99 26.27 11.93
N GLU A 81 20.45 27.37 11.36
CA GLU A 81 20.29 28.70 11.96
C GLU A 81 18.82 29.14 11.88
N SER A 82 18.22 29.49 13.02
CA SER A 82 16.88 30.06 13.04
C SER A 82 16.91 31.53 12.59
N ASP A 83 16.13 31.85 11.56
CA ASP A 83 15.98 33.18 10.97
C ASP A 83 15.20 34.19 11.86
N HIS A 84 14.74 33.76 13.04
CA HIS A 84 13.99 34.61 13.96
C HIS A 84 14.71 35.91 14.32
N ARG A 85 16.04 35.88 14.47
CA ARG A 85 16.87 37.07 14.75
C ARG A 85 16.98 38.02 13.55
N SER A 86 16.99 37.49 12.33
CA SER A 86 16.96 38.31 11.11
C SER A 86 15.57 38.89 10.83
N CYS A 87 14.51 38.17 11.21
CA CYS A 87 13.13 38.62 11.00
C CYS A 87 12.75 39.81 11.90
N ASN A 88 13.27 39.87 13.13
CA ASN A 88 13.08 41.01 14.03
C ASN A 88 14.37 41.37 14.75
N THR A 89 15.10 42.34 14.22
CA THR A 89 16.36 42.82 14.78
C THR A 89 16.19 43.74 15.98
N LEU A 90 14.97 44.22 16.25
CA LEU A 90 14.66 45.11 17.38
C LEU A 90 14.48 44.35 18.71
N SER A 91 14.19 43.04 18.62
CA SER A 91 14.05 42.16 19.79
C SER A 91 15.32 41.33 19.98
N PRO A 92 15.91 41.27 21.18
CA PRO A 92 17.08 40.41 21.44
C PRO A 92 16.74 38.91 21.27
N ASP A 93 15.47 38.55 21.40
CA ASP A 93 14.95 37.19 21.25
C ASP A 93 14.43 36.90 19.82
N GLY A 94 14.53 37.87 18.91
CA GLY A 94 14.04 37.74 17.54
C GLY A 94 12.52 37.82 17.42
N CYS A 95 12.00 37.35 16.28
CA CYS A 95 10.58 37.36 15.95
C CYS A 95 9.87 36.21 16.69
N PRO A 96 8.85 36.48 17.53
CA PRO A 96 8.15 35.45 18.30
C PRO A 96 7.33 34.49 17.42
N ARG A 97 7.12 34.82 16.14
CA ARG A 97 6.47 33.93 15.16
C ARG A 97 7.45 32.98 14.46
N CYS A 98 8.71 33.39 14.35
CA CYS A 98 9.75 32.61 13.66
C CYS A 98 10.59 31.78 14.61
N VAL A 99 10.61 32.12 15.91
CA VAL A 99 11.29 31.31 16.92
C VAL A 99 10.60 29.95 17.02
N VAL A 100 11.37 28.87 16.87
CA VAL A 100 10.87 27.51 17.05
C VAL A 100 10.84 27.22 18.54
N PRO A 101 9.66 27.00 19.16
CA PRO A 101 9.60 26.71 20.59
C PRO A 101 10.27 25.38 20.91
N THR A 102 10.99 25.33 22.02
CA THR A 102 11.42 24.04 22.58
C THR A 102 10.19 23.30 23.08
N SER A 103 9.97 22.08 22.60
CA SER A 103 8.86 21.26 23.08
C SER A 103 9.21 20.64 24.43
N ASP A 104 8.29 20.76 25.39
CA ASP A 104 8.39 20.17 26.74
C ASP A 104 8.33 18.64 26.74
N ILE A 105 7.93 18.05 25.61
CA ILE A 105 7.72 16.61 25.45
C ILE A 105 8.68 16.12 24.36
N CYS A 106 9.43 15.07 24.67
CA CYS A 106 10.49 14.60 23.77
C CYS A 106 9.99 13.58 22.73
N CYS A 107 9.67 12.36 23.16
CA CYS A 107 9.13 11.27 22.35
C CYS A 107 8.50 10.20 23.26
N ASP A 108 7.86 9.20 22.66
CA ASP A 108 7.26 8.04 23.34
C ASP A 108 8.24 7.25 24.22
N ILE A 109 9.53 7.23 23.88
CA ILE A 109 10.58 6.56 24.66
C ILE A 109 10.84 7.30 25.98
N HIS A 110 10.95 8.64 25.92
CA HIS A 110 11.30 9.46 27.09
C HIS A 110 10.10 9.91 27.91
N SER A 111 8.91 9.90 27.33
CA SER A 111 7.68 10.40 27.97
C SER A 111 6.52 9.41 27.78
N PRO A 112 6.68 8.12 28.14
CA PRO A 112 5.71 7.08 27.81
C PRO A 112 4.30 7.38 28.33
N ASP A 113 4.17 7.97 29.52
CA ASP A 113 2.88 8.31 30.11
C ASP A 113 2.08 9.33 29.29
N PHE A 114 2.77 10.29 28.66
CA PHE A 114 2.13 11.26 27.78
C PHE A 114 1.57 10.59 26.52
N PHE A 115 2.25 9.55 26.01
CA PHE A 115 1.85 8.87 24.78
C PHE A 115 0.91 7.68 25.00
N ALA A 116 0.76 7.19 26.25
CA ALA A 116 -0.08 6.05 26.58
C ALA A 116 -1.53 6.14 26.04
N PRO A 117 -2.23 7.30 26.10
CA PRO A 117 -3.59 7.43 25.55
C PRO A 117 -3.68 7.24 24.03
N TYR A 118 -2.55 7.38 23.32
CA TYR A 118 -2.46 7.24 21.86
C TYR A 118 -2.00 5.84 21.42
N SER A 119 -1.69 4.96 22.37
CA SER A 119 -1.32 3.59 22.06
C SER A 119 -2.54 2.83 21.57
N VAL A 120 -2.65 2.65 20.25
CA VAL A 120 -3.73 1.89 19.62
C VAL A 120 -3.22 0.51 19.23
N VAL A 121 -3.86 -0.53 19.77
CA VAL A 121 -3.70 -1.89 19.25
C VAL A 121 -4.39 -1.94 17.90
N ILE A 122 -3.62 -1.84 16.81
CA ILE A 122 -4.16 -1.98 15.46
C ILE A 122 -4.50 -3.47 15.27
N PRO A 123 -5.78 -3.85 15.19
CA PRO A 123 -6.14 -5.24 14.99
C PRO A 123 -5.58 -5.72 13.64
N PRO A 124 -5.21 -7.00 13.52
CA PRO A 124 -4.78 -7.55 12.24
C PRO A 124 -5.85 -7.30 11.19
N GLN A 125 -5.48 -6.59 10.12
CA GLN A 125 -6.44 -6.24 9.08
C GLN A 125 -6.95 -7.53 8.41
N SER A 126 -8.27 -7.73 8.40
CA SER A 126 -8.88 -8.81 7.63
C SER A 126 -8.47 -8.67 6.17
N LYS A 127 -8.11 -9.79 5.51
CA LYS A 127 -7.75 -9.78 4.08
C LYS A 127 -8.89 -9.17 3.28
N ARG A 128 -8.69 -7.95 2.78
CA ARG A 128 -9.67 -7.28 1.92
C ARG A 128 -9.90 -8.13 0.68
N PRO A 129 -11.15 -8.25 0.20
CA PRO A 129 -11.43 -8.98 -1.04
C PRO A 129 -10.59 -8.39 -2.18
N SER A 130 -9.98 -9.27 -2.98
CA SER A 130 -9.18 -8.83 -4.12
C SER A 130 -10.05 -8.06 -5.11
N ARG A 131 -9.54 -6.90 -5.53
CA ARG A 131 -10.09 -6.13 -6.65
C ARG A 131 -9.99 -6.93 -7.95
N SER A 132 -10.91 -6.69 -8.87
CA SER A 132 -10.89 -7.33 -10.19
C SER A 132 -9.70 -6.84 -11.01
N ARG A 133 -9.00 -7.77 -11.68
CA ARG A 133 -8.01 -7.40 -12.70
C ARG A 133 -8.77 -7.12 -13.99
N ILE A 134 -8.66 -5.89 -14.48
CA ILE A 134 -9.29 -5.43 -15.72
C ILE A 134 -8.15 -5.14 -16.69
N SER A 135 -8.25 -5.67 -17.90
CA SER A 135 -7.29 -5.38 -18.96
C SER A 135 -7.36 -3.91 -19.38
N GLY A 136 -6.29 -3.39 -19.97
CA GLY A 136 -6.38 -2.10 -20.64
C GLY A 136 -7.51 -2.12 -21.67
N PHE A 137 -8.25 -1.01 -21.75
CA PHE A 137 -9.34 -0.83 -22.69
C PHE A 137 -9.26 0.57 -23.30
N THR A 138 -9.91 0.75 -24.44
CA THR A 138 -10.07 2.06 -25.07
C THR A 138 -11.43 2.60 -24.68
N MET A 139 -11.48 3.83 -24.17
CA MET A 139 -12.73 4.47 -23.76
C MET A 139 -13.67 4.62 -24.96
N SER A 140 -14.90 4.14 -24.80
CA SER A 140 -16.01 4.38 -25.72
C SER A 140 -16.63 5.76 -25.48
N SER A 141 -17.56 6.16 -26.36
CA SER A 141 -18.35 7.37 -26.17
C SER A 141 -19.17 7.35 -24.87
N ASP A 142 -19.69 6.18 -24.49
CA ASP A 142 -20.48 6.02 -23.26
C ASP A 142 -19.60 6.11 -22.02
N ASP A 143 -18.36 5.62 -22.10
CA ASP A 143 -17.37 5.77 -21.02
C ASP A 143 -17.02 7.25 -20.80
N LEU A 144 -16.86 8.03 -21.88
CA LEU A 144 -16.61 9.47 -21.79
C LEU A 144 -17.82 10.22 -21.22
N ALA A 145 -19.04 9.83 -21.61
CA ALA A 145 -20.25 10.41 -21.04
C ALA A 145 -20.35 10.14 -19.53
N LEU A 146 -19.98 8.93 -19.10
CA LEU A 146 -19.90 8.59 -17.67
C LEU A 146 -18.83 9.39 -16.94
N VAL A 147 -17.65 9.62 -17.53
CA VAL A 147 -16.61 10.48 -16.94
C VAL A 147 -17.17 11.87 -16.66
N ASN A 148 -17.77 12.51 -17.66
CA ASN A 148 -18.32 13.85 -17.53
C ASN A 148 -19.41 13.90 -16.45
N ALA A 149 -20.34 12.93 -16.46
CA ALA A 149 -21.39 12.87 -15.45
C ALA A 149 -20.85 12.68 -14.02
N LEU A 150 -19.76 11.91 -13.86
CA LEU A 150 -19.09 11.74 -12.56
C LEU A 150 -18.34 13.01 -12.15
N GLU A 151 -17.74 13.73 -13.08
CA GLU A 151 -17.08 15.01 -12.84
C GLU A 151 -18.08 16.08 -12.39
N ASP A 152 -19.18 16.27 -13.15
CA ASP A 152 -20.26 17.19 -12.80
C ASP A 152 -20.85 16.87 -11.42
N TRP A 153 -21.10 15.59 -11.15
CA TRP A 153 -21.56 15.14 -9.84
C TRP A 153 -20.56 15.46 -8.72
N ARG A 154 -19.26 15.29 -8.99
CA ARG A 154 -18.18 15.51 -8.02
C ARG A 154 -18.05 17.00 -7.68
N GLU A 155 -18.12 17.87 -8.67
CA GLU A 155 -18.12 19.32 -8.49
C GLU A 155 -19.35 19.78 -7.71
N GLY A 156 -20.55 19.37 -8.14
CA GLY A 156 -21.80 19.73 -7.47
C GLY A 156 -21.85 19.26 -6.02
N THR A 157 -21.36 18.05 -5.73
CA THR A 157 -21.29 17.52 -4.37
C THR A 157 -20.27 18.29 -3.52
N THR A 158 -19.15 18.71 -4.11
CA THR A 158 -18.14 19.53 -3.41
C THR A 158 -18.71 20.89 -3.03
N ILE A 159 -19.38 21.56 -3.96
CA ILE A 159 -20.06 22.84 -3.70
C ILE A 159 -21.12 22.65 -2.60
N SER A 160 -21.92 21.59 -2.68
CA SER A 160 -22.99 21.35 -1.69
C SER A 160 -22.48 21.09 -0.28
N LEU A 161 -21.31 20.44 -0.11
CA LEU A 161 -20.80 20.05 1.21
C LEU A 161 -19.83 21.08 1.80
N HIS A 162 -19.05 21.74 0.95
CA HIS A 162 -17.92 22.56 1.37
C HIS A 162 -18.01 24.00 0.85
N GLY A 163 -18.90 24.29 -0.09
CA GLY A 163 -19.03 25.60 -0.72
C GLY A 163 -18.07 25.79 -1.90
N GLU A 164 -18.33 26.83 -2.70
CA GLU A 164 -17.61 27.12 -3.93
C GLU A 164 -16.12 27.45 -3.71
N GLY A 165 -15.77 28.15 -2.62
CA GLY A 165 -14.37 28.48 -2.30
C GLY A 165 -13.49 27.24 -2.16
N PHE A 166 -14.00 26.18 -1.53
CA PHE A 166 -13.27 24.90 -1.42
C PHE A 166 -13.09 24.20 -2.77
N LEU A 167 -14.07 24.33 -3.68
CA LEU A 167 -13.91 23.82 -5.03
C LEU A 167 -12.78 24.55 -5.77
N CYS A 168 -12.67 25.88 -5.62
CA CYS A 168 -11.60 26.66 -6.23
C CYS A 168 -10.22 26.35 -5.62
N ASP A 169 -10.14 26.24 -4.29
CA ASP A 169 -8.85 26.12 -3.57
C ASP A 169 -8.31 24.69 -3.53
N LEU A 170 -9.18 23.70 -3.29
CA LEU A 170 -8.80 22.30 -3.09
C LEU A 170 -9.28 21.36 -4.21
N GLY A 171 -10.25 21.78 -5.00
CA GLY A 171 -10.80 21.01 -6.10
C GLY A 171 -11.81 19.93 -5.69
N PRO A 172 -12.44 19.28 -6.67
CA PRO A 172 -13.50 18.29 -6.46
C PRO A 172 -12.95 16.95 -5.91
N GLY A 173 -11.62 16.79 -5.90
CA GLY A 173 -10.93 15.63 -5.32
C GLY A 173 -11.17 15.43 -3.83
N LEU A 174 -11.66 16.46 -3.12
CA LEU A 174 -12.05 16.41 -1.71
C LEU A 174 -13.18 15.40 -1.46
N VAL A 175 -14.14 15.31 -2.39
CA VAL A 175 -15.25 14.35 -2.32
C VAL A 175 -14.84 12.98 -2.90
N MET A 176 -14.28 12.97 -4.11
CA MET A 176 -13.88 11.75 -4.79
C MET A 176 -12.53 11.93 -5.53
N PRO A 177 -11.44 11.33 -5.05
CA PRO A 177 -10.14 11.42 -5.72
C PRO A 177 -10.21 10.93 -7.17
N THR A 178 -9.47 11.55 -8.09
CA THR A 178 -9.45 11.18 -9.52
C THR A 178 -9.15 9.69 -9.75
N LYS A 179 -8.23 9.11 -8.97
CA LYS A 179 -7.93 7.66 -9.03
C LYS A 179 -9.13 6.76 -8.73
N VAL A 180 -10.07 7.22 -7.90
CA VAL A 180 -11.32 6.51 -7.61
C VAL A 180 -12.27 6.64 -8.80
N LEU A 181 -12.42 7.83 -9.38
CA LEU A 181 -13.22 8.07 -10.59
C LEU A 181 -12.73 7.19 -11.75
N ASP A 182 -11.43 7.24 -12.07
CA ASP A 182 -10.83 6.41 -13.13
C ASP A 182 -11.10 4.92 -12.91
N ARG A 183 -11.02 4.47 -11.65
CA ARG A 183 -11.31 3.09 -11.27
C ARG A 183 -12.78 2.74 -11.46
N ILE A 184 -13.69 3.65 -11.13
CA ILE A 184 -15.13 3.48 -11.36
C ILE A 184 -15.39 3.29 -12.84
N VAL A 185 -14.90 4.19 -13.69
CA VAL A 185 -15.09 4.12 -15.15
C VAL A 185 -14.51 2.83 -15.72
N THR A 186 -13.28 2.47 -15.32
CA THR A 186 -12.65 1.21 -15.74
C THR A 186 -13.49 -0.02 -15.34
N CYS A 187 -14.04 -0.03 -14.12
CA CYS A 187 -14.86 -1.13 -13.64
C CYS A 187 -16.26 -1.14 -14.26
N ALA A 188 -16.82 0.03 -14.56
CA ALA A 188 -18.09 0.20 -15.23
C ALA A 188 -18.03 -0.33 -16.66
N HIS A 189 -16.98 0.03 -17.41
CA HIS A 189 -16.71 -0.49 -18.76
C HIS A 189 -16.69 -2.04 -18.77
N ALA A 190 -16.05 -2.66 -17.77
CA ALA A 190 -16.00 -4.11 -17.62
C ALA A 190 -17.26 -4.72 -16.95
N HIS A 191 -18.32 -3.93 -16.77
CA HIS A 191 -19.58 -4.27 -16.10
C HIS A 191 -19.41 -4.94 -14.72
N LYS A 192 -18.40 -4.50 -13.95
CA LYS A 192 -18.10 -5.00 -12.60
C LYS A 192 -18.86 -4.28 -11.50
N ILE A 193 -19.31 -3.05 -11.74
CA ILE A 193 -20.09 -2.27 -10.78
C ILE A 193 -21.57 -2.42 -11.11
N LYS A 194 -22.29 -3.20 -10.28
CA LYS A 194 -23.75 -3.38 -10.39
C LYS A 194 -24.49 -2.96 -9.12
N THR A 195 -23.76 -2.89 -8.02
CA THR A 195 -24.28 -2.63 -6.67
C THR A 195 -23.27 -1.79 -5.90
N VAL A 196 -23.72 -1.16 -4.81
CA VAL A 196 -22.84 -0.42 -3.90
C VAL A 196 -21.74 -1.32 -3.33
N ALA A 197 -22.05 -2.59 -3.05
CA ALA A 197 -21.05 -3.56 -2.59
C ALA A 197 -19.95 -3.82 -3.64
N ASN A 198 -20.29 -3.83 -4.93
CA ASN A 198 -19.28 -3.93 -5.99
C ASN A 198 -18.43 -2.67 -6.08
N LEU A 199 -19.05 -1.49 -6.00
CA LEU A 199 -18.34 -0.21 -5.96
C LEU A 199 -17.32 -0.19 -4.83
N GLN A 200 -17.77 -0.47 -3.59
CA GLN A 200 -16.91 -0.48 -2.40
C GLN A 200 -15.77 -1.50 -2.52
N LYS A 201 -16.06 -2.70 -3.05
CA LYS A 201 -15.04 -3.72 -3.30
C LYS A 201 -13.98 -3.24 -4.29
N GLU A 202 -14.39 -2.65 -5.40
CA GLU A 202 -13.49 -2.31 -6.50
C GLU A 202 -12.67 -1.05 -6.28
N THR A 203 -13.18 -0.07 -5.52
CA THR A 203 -12.51 1.21 -5.27
C THR A 203 -11.91 1.32 -3.87
N SER A 204 -12.51 0.64 -2.89
CA SER A 204 -12.27 0.88 -1.45
C SER A 204 -12.44 2.35 -1.03
N TRP A 205 -13.25 3.10 -1.76
CA TRP A 205 -13.55 4.50 -1.45
C TRP A 205 -14.51 4.56 -0.27
N SER A 206 -14.14 5.32 0.77
CA SER A 206 -14.95 5.49 1.99
C SER A 206 -16.30 6.17 1.69
N GLY A 207 -16.36 7.05 0.70
CA GLY A 207 -17.61 7.70 0.29
C GLY A 207 -18.62 6.75 -0.37
N ALA A 208 -18.26 5.50 -0.67
CA ALA A 208 -19.18 4.53 -1.27
C ALA A 208 -20.38 4.19 -0.37
N GLU A 209 -20.24 4.34 0.95
CA GLU A 209 -21.35 4.10 1.89
C GLU A 209 -22.43 5.18 1.78
N HIS A 210 -22.03 6.44 1.62
CA HIS A 210 -22.96 7.57 1.57
C HIS A 210 -23.46 7.87 0.16
N TYR A 211 -22.55 7.83 -0.82
CA TYR A 211 -22.83 8.25 -2.19
C TYR A 211 -22.99 7.09 -3.16
N GLY A 212 -22.78 5.85 -2.71
CA GLY A 212 -22.70 4.70 -3.59
C GLY A 212 -23.94 4.47 -4.43
N HIS A 213 -25.13 4.75 -3.90
CA HIS A 213 -26.38 4.63 -4.66
C HIS A 213 -26.43 5.60 -5.84
N GLN A 214 -26.06 6.87 -5.64
CA GLN A 214 -26.05 7.88 -6.70
C GLN A 214 -25.03 7.51 -7.78
N ILE A 215 -23.82 7.10 -7.38
CA ILE A 215 -22.76 6.69 -8.30
C ILE A 215 -23.15 5.45 -9.10
N VAL A 216 -23.75 4.44 -8.45
CA VAL A 216 -24.21 3.23 -9.15
C VAL A 216 -25.33 3.57 -10.13
N SER A 217 -26.24 4.48 -9.80
CA SER A 217 -27.26 4.96 -10.72
C SER A 217 -26.66 5.63 -11.96
N LEU A 218 -25.67 6.53 -11.78
CA LEU A 218 -24.95 7.14 -12.91
C LEU A 218 -24.26 6.08 -13.79
N VAL A 219 -23.59 5.12 -13.17
CA VAL A 219 -22.95 4.01 -13.90
C VAL A 219 -23.97 3.23 -14.75
N LEU A 220 -25.11 2.85 -14.17
CA LEU A 220 -26.12 2.06 -14.87
C LEU A 220 -26.89 2.86 -15.92
N GLN A 221 -26.97 4.18 -15.77
CA GLN A 221 -27.57 5.09 -16.75
C GLN A 221 -26.73 5.19 -18.03
N HIS A 222 -25.40 5.28 -17.90
CA HIS A 222 -24.51 5.42 -19.05
C HIS A 222 -24.06 4.07 -19.62
N LEU A 223 -23.90 3.04 -18.78
CA LEU A 223 -23.44 1.71 -19.17
C LEU A 223 -24.42 0.64 -18.65
N PRO A 224 -25.62 0.53 -19.27
CA PRO A 224 -26.60 -0.45 -18.86
C PRO A 224 -26.06 -1.86 -19.01
N ILE A 225 -26.43 -2.75 -18.09
CA ILE A 225 -26.00 -4.15 -18.14
C ILE A 225 -26.66 -4.80 -19.36
N PRO A 226 -25.90 -5.44 -20.27
CA PRO A 226 -26.47 -6.16 -21.40
C PRO A 226 -27.45 -7.22 -20.89
N VAL A 227 -28.73 -7.07 -21.22
CA VAL A 227 -29.72 -8.11 -20.96
C VAL A 227 -29.45 -9.22 -21.96
N ILE A 228 -28.78 -10.28 -21.52
CA ILE A 228 -28.62 -11.48 -22.34
C ILE A 228 -30.01 -12.12 -22.42
N ALA A 229 -30.69 -11.92 -23.55
CA ALA A 229 -31.92 -12.63 -23.84
C ALA A 229 -31.64 -14.14 -23.78
N PRO A 230 -32.48 -14.95 -23.11
CA PRO A 230 -32.27 -16.39 -23.05
C PRO A 230 -32.35 -16.97 -24.46
N LEU A 231 -31.21 -17.37 -25.01
CA LEU A 231 -31.06 -17.91 -26.38
C LEU A 231 -31.68 -19.31 -26.57
N PHE A 232 -32.40 -19.85 -25.60
CA PHE A 232 -33.05 -21.16 -25.72
C PHE A 232 -34.41 -21.18 -25.02
N THR A 233 -35.41 -20.55 -25.65
CA THR A 233 -36.76 -21.09 -25.64
C THR A 233 -36.89 -22.00 -26.85
N SER A 234 -36.39 -23.23 -26.72
CA SER A 234 -36.89 -24.32 -27.55
C SER A 234 -38.39 -24.40 -27.29
N ALA A 235 -39.20 -23.91 -28.23
CA ALA A 235 -40.64 -24.09 -28.23
C ALA A 235 -40.92 -25.59 -27.99
N PRO A 236 -41.73 -25.97 -27.00
CA PRO A 236 -42.14 -27.35 -26.88
C PRO A 236 -42.92 -27.71 -28.14
N LEU A 237 -42.42 -28.71 -28.88
CA LEU A 237 -43.19 -29.36 -29.94
C LEU A 237 -44.56 -29.75 -29.38
N PRO A 238 -45.68 -29.43 -30.06
CA PRO A 238 -46.99 -29.87 -29.62
C PRO A 238 -47.02 -31.40 -29.64
N ARG A 239 -46.96 -32.02 -28.46
CA ARG A 239 -47.26 -33.44 -28.28
C ARG A 239 -48.76 -33.61 -28.43
N SER A 240 -49.15 -34.35 -29.47
CA SER A 240 -50.49 -34.90 -29.64
C SER A 240 -50.90 -35.71 -28.39
N ASN A 241 -52.18 -35.58 -28.06
CA ASN A 241 -52.92 -36.01 -26.88
C ASN A 241 -52.58 -37.41 -26.31
N GLY A 242 -52.59 -37.51 -24.98
CA GLY A 242 -52.66 -38.80 -24.29
C GLY A 242 -52.43 -38.75 -22.77
N VAL A 243 -53.47 -38.39 -22.02
CA VAL A 243 -53.93 -38.96 -20.73
C VAL A 243 -52.94 -39.21 -19.56
N ALA A 244 -53.32 -38.63 -18.41
CA ALA A 244 -53.14 -39.06 -17.00
C ALA A 244 -51.91 -38.60 -16.17
N PRO A 245 -52.08 -38.46 -14.82
CA PRO A 245 -51.38 -37.47 -14.00
C PRO A 245 -50.14 -37.98 -13.28
N SER A 246 -49.32 -37.02 -12.85
CA SER A 246 -48.06 -37.16 -12.09
C SER A 246 -48.19 -37.92 -10.76
N PRO A 247 -47.04 -38.36 -10.23
CA PRO A 247 -46.61 -37.72 -8.98
C PRO A 247 -45.19 -37.15 -9.03
N LEU A 248 -45.01 -36.13 -8.20
CA LEU A 248 -43.77 -35.38 -7.94
C LEU A 248 -42.57 -36.31 -7.67
N THR A 249 -41.46 -36.06 -8.35
CA THR A 249 -40.13 -36.47 -7.86
C THR A 249 -39.19 -35.27 -7.87
N THR A 250 -38.83 -34.82 -6.68
CA THR A 250 -37.80 -33.82 -6.39
C THR A 250 -36.44 -34.34 -6.87
N LEU A 251 -35.90 -33.75 -7.94
CA LEU A 251 -34.54 -34.02 -8.40
C LEU A 251 -33.55 -33.15 -7.63
N ALA A 252 -32.77 -33.81 -6.77
CA ALA A 252 -31.62 -33.24 -6.08
C ALA A 252 -30.53 -32.77 -7.09
N PRO A 253 -29.74 -31.74 -6.73
CA PRO A 253 -28.68 -31.24 -7.60
C PRO A 253 -27.56 -32.27 -7.78
N LYS A 254 -27.16 -32.51 -9.05
CA LYS A 254 -26.03 -33.36 -9.42
C LYS A 254 -24.71 -32.80 -8.83
N PRO A 255 -23.91 -33.62 -8.11
CA PRO A 255 -22.60 -33.18 -7.62
C PRO A 255 -21.65 -32.96 -8.80
N THR A 256 -21.08 -31.76 -8.86
CA THR A 256 -20.01 -31.43 -9.81
C THR A 256 -18.72 -32.12 -9.35
N THR A 257 -18.31 -33.17 -10.06
CA THR A 257 -17.01 -33.82 -9.85
C THR A 257 -15.91 -32.80 -10.14
N ARG A 258 -15.27 -32.26 -9.10
CA ARG A 258 -14.08 -31.42 -9.23
C ARG A 258 -13.02 -32.21 -9.99
N ARG A 259 -12.50 -31.63 -11.09
CA ARG A 259 -11.36 -32.21 -11.80
C ARG A 259 -10.20 -32.41 -10.82
N GLN A 260 -9.65 -33.61 -10.76
CA GLN A 260 -8.49 -33.90 -9.94
C GLN A 260 -7.31 -33.06 -10.41
N ILE A 261 -6.64 -32.40 -9.46
CA ILE A 261 -5.49 -31.55 -9.72
C ILE A 261 -4.30 -32.46 -10.03
N ARG A 262 -3.65 -32.26 -11.18
CA ARG A 262 -2.40 -32.92 -11.57
C ARG A 262 -1.22 -31.98 -11.43
N CYS A 263 -0.15 -32.47 -10.84
CA CYS A 263 1.09 -31.72 -10.66
C CYS A 263 1.82 -31.57 -12.00
N SER A 264 2.13 -30.34 -12.42
CA SER A 264 2.85 -30.12 -13.67
C SER A 264 4.33 -30.55 -13.64
N ALA A 265 4.92 -30.76 -12.46
CA ALA A 265 6.33 -31.10 -12.29
C ALA A 265 6.61 -32.61 -12.13
N CYS A 266 5.68 -33.36 -11.53
CA CYS A 266 5.82 -34.81 -11.35
C CYS A 266 4.65 -35.61 -11.96
N HIS A 267 3.64 -34.94 -12.53
CA HIS A 267 2.42 -35.53 -13.11
C HIS A 267 1.52 -36.32 -12.14
N GLY A 268 1.88 -36.40 -10.85
CA GLY A 268 1.05 -37.02 -9.81
C GLY A 268 -0.26 -36.27 -9.55
N GLU A 269 -1.29 -37.02 -9.18
CA GLU A 269 -2.61 -36.49 -8.83
C GLU A 269 -2.67 -36.05 -7.35
N GLY A 270 -3.63 -35.16 -7.02
CA GLY A 270 -3.90 -34.73 -5.65
C GLY A 270 -3.04 -33.56 -5.14
N HIS A 271 -2.04 -33.10 -5.90
CA HIS A 271 -1.23 -31.92 -5.56
C HIS A 271 -0.79 -31.14 -6.80
N ASN A 272 -0.28 -29.92 -6.61
CA ASN A 272 0.34 -29.13 -7.67
C ASN A 272 1.87 -28.97 -7.44
N ALA A 273 2.59 -28.45 -8.43
CA ALA A 273 4.06 -28.35 -8.40
C ALA A 273 4.64 -27.46 -7.28
N ARG A 274 3.79 -26.66 -6.61
CA ARG A 274 4.19 -25.82 -5.47
C ARG A 274 3.96 -26.48 -4.12
N ASN A 275 3.34 -27.65 -4.09
CA ASN A 275 3.11 -28.35 -2.83
C ASN A 275 4.43 -28.95 -2.32
N ARG A 276 4.72 -28.82 -1.02
CA ARG A 276 5.99 -29.30 -0.41
C ARG A 276 6.12 -30.82 -0.44
N ASP A 277 5.00 -31.50 -0.56
CA ASP A 277 4.91 -32.96 -0.71
C ASP A 277 5.24 -33.43 -2.14
N CYS A 278 5.43 -32.51 -3.09
CA CYS A 278 5.84 -32.87 -4.44
C CYS A 278 7.28 -33.44 -4.43
N PRO A 279 7.51 -34.65 -4.98
CA PRO A 279 8.87 -35.21 -5.07
C PRO A 279 9.83 -34.32 -5.86
N SER A 280 9.30 -33.61 -6.86
CA SER A 280 10.05 -32.68 -7.72
C SER A 280 10.13 -31.25 -7.16
N HIS A 281 9.76 -31.01 -5.89
CA HIS A 281 9.75 -29.67 -5.32
C HIS A 281 11.17 -29.06 -5.29
N PRO A 282 11.36 -27.76 -5.63
CA PRO A 282 12.68 -27.13 -5.72
C PRO A 282 13.52 -27.24 -4.44
N SER A 283 12.88 -27.27 -3.27
CA SER A 283 13.57 -27.41 -1.98
C SER A 283 14.11 -28.82 -1.69
N ARG A 284 13.81 -29.82 -2.53
CA ARG A 284 14.33 -31.20 -2.40
C ARG A 284 15.45 -31.51 -3.38
N ARG A 285 15.80 -30.58 -4.28
CA ARG A 285 16.98 -30.75 -5.14
C ARG A 285 18.23 -30.59 -4.26
N PRO A 286 19.13 -31.59 -4.22
CA PRO A 286 20.42 -31.43 -3.57
C PRO A 286 21.14 -30.27 -4.26
N THR A 287 21.53 -29.25 -3.50
CA THR A 287 22.44 -28.23 -4.00
C THR A 287 23.81 -28.86 -4.09
N ASP A 288 24.28 -29.17 -5.30
CA ASP A 288 25.68 -29.50 -5.55
C ASP A 288 26.54 -28.28 -5.21
N THR A 289 27.00 -28.22 -3.96
CA THR A 289 28.13 -27.38 -3.56
C THR A 289 29.40 -28.09 -3.99
N HIS A 290 29.89 -27.78 -5.20
CA HIS A 290 31.23 -28.18 -5.63
C HIS A 290 32.11 -26.95 -5.84
N ASN A 291 33.05 -26.79 -4.91
CA ASN A 291 34.39 -26.21 -4.97
C ASN A 291 34.65 -25.02 -5.91
N LYS A 292 34.92 -23.85 -5.30
CA LYS A 292 35.90 -22.89 -5.83
C LYS A 292 37.04 -22.76 -4.81
N GLU A 293 38.15 -23.43 -5.10
CA GLU A 293 39.43 -23.25 -4.43
C GLU A 293 39.97 -21.84 -4.66
N ASN A 294 40.52 -21.27 -3.58
CA ASN A 294 41.34 -20.08 -3.58
C ASN A 294 42.70 -20.37 -4.24
N ALA A 295 43.14 -19.50 -5.14
CA ALA A 295 44.55 -19.33 -5.47
C ALA A 295 44.90 -17.86 -5.36
N GLY A 296 45.62 -17.51 -4.29
CA GLY A 296 46.33 -16.26 -4.17
C GLY A 296 47.65 -16.33 -4.93
N GLN A 297 48.08 -15.21 -5.52
CA GLN A 297 49.47 -14.99 -5.90
C GLN A 297 49.86 -13.54 -5.65
N LEU A 298 50.86 -13.40 -4.78
CA LEU A 298 51.72 -12.24 -4.55
C LEU A 298 52.61 -11.98 -5.78
N ALA A 299 52.80 -10.70 -6.13
CA ALA A 299 54.02 -10.13 -6.68
C ALA A 299 53.89 -8.59 -6.52
N LEU A 300 54.61 -7.91 -5.61
CA LEU A 300 55.99 -7.43 -5.75
C LEU A 300 56.27 -6.76 -7.10
N GLN A 301 56.04 -5.44 -7.16
CA GLN A 301 57.03 -4.40 -7.50
C GLN A 301 56.47 -3.03 -7.14
#